data_AF-A0A1L7GJM8-F1
#
_entry.id   AF-A0A1L7GJM8-F1
#
_cell.length_a   1.000
_cell.length_b   1.000
_cell.length_c   1.000
_cell.angle_alpha   90.00
_cell.angle_beta   90.00
_cell.angle_gamma   90.00
#
_symmetry.space_group_name_H-M   'P 1'
#
loop_
_entity.id
_entity.type
_entity.pdbx_description
1 polymer ?
#
loop_
_entity_poly.entity_id
_entity_poly.type
_entity_poly.pdbx_seq_one_letter_code
_entity_poly.pdbx_strand_id
1 'polypeptide(L)'
;MTSIFQAHMGADFDRLHPQIRRRFSVGLDSGEGCVGRGTMDRIWHGGSFVKPFLRLGGTRNILVPRQGRDVPFVIENLPYLDSYGRETVTFVRTFRLPGGPHRFDATMVHSPERDCVLDYLGTHQHLASDLHMSAEPDGSLLIRSGEHRFREGPVDVRVPDLIGGDAEVRESFDDATGRFRIRVRVANRRFGPLFGYEGSFTARYVDVRTHGVRRDLRPVREEARA
;
A
#
# COMPACT_ATOMS: atom_id res chain seq x y z
N MET A 1 -18.00 14.68 1.15
CA MET A 1 -17.48 13.65 0.26
C MET A 1 -16.43 12.84 1.04
N THR A 2 -16.26 11.58 0.67
CA THR A 2 -15.62 10.52 1.46
C THR A 2 -14.36 10.03 0.74
N SER A 3 -13.31 9.64 1.48
CA SER A 3 -12.06 9.13 0.87
C SER A 3 -12.32 7.91 -0.03
N ILE A 4 -11.37 7.60 -0.93
CA ILE A 4 -11.44 6.40 -1.78
C ILE A 4 -11.63 5.10 -1.00
N PHE A 5 -11.09 5.04 0.23
CA PHE A 5 -11.18 3.88 1.11
C PHE A 5 -12.56 3.78 1.77
N GLN A 6 -13.11 4.91 2.21
CA GLN A 6 -14.46 4.95 2.77
C GLN A 6 -15.52 4.68 1.70
N ALA A 7 -15.31 5.16 0.47
CA ALA A 7 -16.17 4.85 -0.67
C ALA A 7 -16.25 3.34 -0.94
N HIS A 8 -15.09 2.65 -0.91
CA HIS A 8 -15.00 1.20 -1.08
C HIS A 8 -15.60 0.41 0.10
N MET A 9 -15.26 0.78 1.34
CA MET A 9 -15.69 0.02 2.52
C MET A 9 -17.16 0.25 2.90
N GLY A 10 -17.75 1.37 2.50
CA GLY A 10 -19.11 1.75 2.87
C GLY A 10 -19.31 1.75 4.39
N ALA A 11 -20.40 1.13 4.87
CA ALA A 11 -20.74 1.05 6.29
C ALA A 11 -19.69 0.31 7.14
N ASP A 12 -18.87 -0.55 6.53
CA ASP A 12 -17.83 -1.27 7.26
C ASP A 12 -16.72 -0.32 7.75
N PHE A 13 -16.56 0.83 7.09
CA PHE A 13 -15.61 1.86 7.50
C PHE A 13 -15.90 2.40 8.91
N ASP A 14 -17.16 2.45 9.33
CA ASP A 14 -17.56 2.97 10.63
C ASP A 14 -17.18 2.05 11.78
N ARG A 15 -16.96 0.75 11.48
CA ARG A 15 -16.53 -0.28 12.44
C ARG A 15 -15.04 -0.23 12.76
N LEU A 16 -14.25 0.48 11.95
CA LEU A 16 -12.82 0.65 12.19
C LEU A 16 -12.56 1.48 13.45
N HIS A 17 -11.43 1.20 14.09
CA HIS A 17 -10.92 2.00 15.20
C HIS A 17 -10.81 3.48 14.77
N PRO A 18 -11.16 4.47 15.62
CA PRO A 18 -11.18 5.88 15.22
C PRO A 18 -9.87 6.39 14.61
N GLN A 19 -8.72 5.93 15.12
CA GLN A 19 -7.41 6.29 14.57
C GLN A 19 -7.15 5.66 13.20
N ILE A 20 -7.66 4.46 12.95
CA ILE A 20 -7.58 3.78 11.66
C ILE A 20 -8.50 4.49 10.66
N ARG A 21 -9.74 4.84 11.05
CA ARG A 21 -10.63 5.66 10.22
C ARG A 21 -9.94 6.94 9.78
N ARG A 22 -9.42 7.75 10.72
CA ARG A 22 -8.74 9.00 10.39
C ARG A 22 -7.59 8.80 9.41
N ARG A 23 -6.79 7.75 9.61
CA ARG A 23 -5.66 7.42 8.71
C ARG A 23 -6.12 7.10 7.29
N PHE A 24 -7.25 6.43 7.12
CA PHE A 24 -7.84 6.07 5.83
C PHE A 24 -8.92 7.07 5.36
N SER A 25 -9.11 8.19 6.06
CA SER A 25 -9.92 9.34 5.63
C SER A 25 -9.09 10.40 4.88
N VAL A 26 -7.79 10.17 4.67
CA VAL A 26 -6.96 11.02 3.81
C VAL A 26 -7.57 11.09 2.41
N GLY A 27 -7.62 12.29 1.86
CA GLY A 27 -8.28 12.53 0.58
C GLY A 27 -8.19 13.99 0.13
N LEU A 28 -8.51 14.24 -1.13
CA LEU A 28 -8.54 15.59 -1.70
C LEU A 28 -9.60 16.47 -1.01
N ASP A 29 -10.73 15.88 -0.61
CA ASP A 29 -11.81 16.59 0.05
C ASP A 29 -11.43 17.10 1.45
N SER A 30 -10.77 16.25 2.25
CA SER A 30 -10.24 16.66 3.55
C SER A 30 -9.04 17.59 3.40
N GLY A 31 -8.32 17.50 2.27
CA GLY A 31 -7.05 18.15 2.06
C GLY A 31 -5.95 17.61 2.99
N GLU A 32 -6.20 16.49 3.66
CA GLU A 32 -5.28 15.87 4.60
C GLU A 32 -4.51 14.73 3.92
N GLY A 33 -3.18 14.77 4.05
CA GLY A 33 -2.30 13.63 3.87
C GLY A 33 -1.83 13.09 5.22
N CYS A 34 -1.28 11.88 5.23
CA CYS A 34 -0.78 11.21 6.44
C CYS A 34 0.67 10.78 6.23
N VAL A 35 1.56 11.17 7.15
CA VAL A 35 2.96 10.77 7.17
C VAL A 35 3.24 9.97 8.44
N GLY A 36 3.53 8.69 8.27
CA GLY A 36 3.92 7.77 9.33
C GLY A 36 5.44 7.68 9.47
N ARG A 37 5.93 7.63 10.71
CA ARG A 37 7.34 7.33 11.03
C ARG A 37 7.42 6.28 12.12
N GLY A 38 8.26 5.27 11.91
CA GLY A 38 8.36 4.16 12.83
C GLY A 38 9.48 3.20 12.50
N THR A 39 9.32 1.98 13.01
CA THR A 39 10.30 0.90 12.89
C THR A 39 9.57 -0.38 12.50
N MET A 40 10.13 -1.10 11.53
CA MET A 40 9.77 -2.46 11.22
C MET A 40 10.57 -3.38 12.13
N ASP A 41 9.86 -4.04 13.04
CA ASP A 41 10.42 -5.00 14.00
C ASP A 41 11.08 -6.16 13.23
N ARG A 42 10.44 -6.59 12.14
CA ARG A 42 10.96 -7.66 11.29
C ARG A 42 10.56 -7.48 9.84
N ILE A 43 11.52 -7.68 8.93
CA ILE A 43 11.33 -7.88 7.50
C ILE A 43 11.92 -9.24 7.14
N TRP A 44 11.11 -10.11 6.55
CA TRP A 44 11.46 -11.50 6.28
C TRP A 44 11.08 -11.90 4.86
N HIS A 45 11.75 -12.93 4.35
CA HIS A 45 11.44 -13.56 3.06
C HIS A 45 11.24 -15.07 3.26
N GLY A 46 10.54 -15.69 2.32
CA GLY A 46 10.44 -17.13 2.20
C GLY A 46 11.76 -17.81 1.84
N GLY A 47 11.68 -19.09 1.47
CA GLY A 47 12.84 -19.91 1.11
C GLY A 47 13.66 -19.32 -0.04
N SER A 48 14.88 -19.80 -0.25
CA SER A 48 15.84 -19.22 -1.21
C SER A 48 15.31 -19.07 -2.65
N PHE A 49 14.32 -19.86 -3.05
CA PHE A 49 13.67 -19.81 -4.36
C PHE A 49 12.94 -18.48 -4.64
N VAL A 50 12.59 -17.69 -3.62
CA VAL A 50 11.89 -16.40 -3.82
C VAL A 50 12.83 -15.27 -4.22
N LYS A 51 14.15 -15.43 -4.01
CA LYS A 51 15.17 -14.40 -4.28
C LYS A 51 15.15 -13.83 -5.71
N PRO A 52 15.07 -14.63 -6.80
CA PRO A 52 14.98 -14.08 -8.15
C PRO A 52 13.73 -13.22 -8.36
N PHE A 53 12.58 -13.65 -7.84
CA PHE A 53 11.33 -12.88 -7.90
C PHE A 53 11.42 -11.57 -7.11
N LEU A 54 11.98 -11.61 -5.90
CA LEU A 54 12.21 -10.43 -5.08
C LEU A 54 13.17 -9.43 -5.74
N ARG A 55 14.21 -9.93 -6.42
CA ARG A 55 15.15 -9.08 -7.15
C ARG A 55 14.49 -8.38 -8.34
N LEU A 56 13.62 -9.09 -9.07
CA LEU A 56 12.91 -8.55 -10.23
C LEU A 56 11.82 -7.53 -9.84
N GLY A 57 11.09 -7.75 -8.75
CA GLY A 57 10.15 -6.74 -8.23
C GLY A 57 10.86 -5.59 -7.49
N GLY A 58 12.04 -5.85 -6.91
CA GLY A 58 12.86 -4.83 -6.25
C GLY A 58 13.37 -3.75 -7.20
N THR A 59 13.62 -4.05 -8.48
CA THR A 59 14.09 -3.05 -9.46
C THR A 59 13.05 -1.99 -9.83
N ARG A 60 11.78 -2.21 -9.50
CA ARG A 60 10.68 -1.28 -9.78
C ARG A 60 10.03 -0.70 -8.53
N ASN A 61 10.68 -0.84 -7.36
CA ASN A 61 10.13 -0.44 -6.06
C ASN A 61 8.79 -1.14 -5.75
N ILE A 62 8.61 -2.38 -6.20
CA ILE A 62 7.38 -3.17 -5.97
C ILE A 62 7.54 -4.10 -4.75
N LEU A 63 8.76 -4.43 -4.36
CA LEU A 63 9.07 -5.40 -3.30
C LEU A 63 10.16 -4.85 -2.39
N VAL A 64 10.26 -5.36 -1.16
CA VAL A 64 11.36 -5.06 -0.23
C VAL A 64 12.39 -6.20 -0.32
N PRO A 65 13.49 -6.04 -1.07
CA PRO A 65 14.34 -7.16 -1.49
C PRO A 65 15.35 -7.60 -0.41
N ARG A 66 15.36 -6.99 0.78
CA ARG A 66 16.27 -7.35 1.88
C ARG A 66 15.51 -7.61 3.17
N GLN A 67 15.98 -8.60 3.92
CA GLN A 67 15.54 -8.89 5.27
C GLN A 67 16.20 -7.92 6.26
N GLY A 68 15.60 -7.75 7.43
CA GLY A 68 16.13 -6.90 8.47
C GLY A 68 15.32 -7.00 9.76
N ARG A 69 15.92 -6.52 10.85
CA ARG A 69 15.25 -6.28 12.13
C ARG A 69 15.51 -4.85 12.53
N ASP A 70 14.57 -4.28 13.27
CA ASP A 70 14.64 -2.91 13.78
C ASP A 70 14.94 -1.88 12.66
N VAL A 71 14.25 -2.04 11.53
CA VAL A 71 14.48 -1.23 10.32
C VAL A 71 13.65 0.05 10.40
N PRO A 72 14.26 1.25 10.53
CA PRO A 72 13.50 2.49 10.52
C PRO A 72 12.79 2.65 9.18
N PHE A 73 11.53 3.09 9.21
CA PHE A 73 10.76 3.33 8.00
C PHE A 73 9.89 4.59 8.09
N VAL A 74 9.56 5.11 6.92
CA VAL A 74 8.62 6.22 6.72
C VAL A 74 7.56 5.76 5.75
N ILE A 75 6.30 6.12 6.01
CA ILE A 75 5.19 5.91 5.09
C ILE A 75 4.50 7.23 4.79
N GLU A 76 4.20 7.48 3.52
CA GLU A 76 3.64 8.73 3.04
C GLU A 76 2.39 8.46 2.23
N ASN A 77 1.27 8.95 2.76
CA ASN A 77 -0.07 8.78 2.23
C ASN A 77 -0.65 10.12 1.83
N LEU A 78 -0.37 10.55 0.59
CA LEU A 78 -0.75 11.87 0.11
C LEU A 78 -1.74 11.75 -1.05
N PRO A 79 -2.93 12.36 -0.93
CA PRO A 79 -3.89 12.42 -2.02
C PRO A 79 -3.47 13.47 -3.07
N TYR A 80 -3.73 13.17 -4.33
CA TYR A 80 -3.55 14.06 -5.47
C TYR A 80 -4.56 13.74 -6.57
N LEU A 81 -4.79 14.70 -7.47
CA LEU A 81 -5.54 14.46 -8.70
C LEU A 81 -4.56 14.00 -9.77
N ASP A 82 -4.80 12.81 -10.35
CA ASP A 82 -4.00 12.32 -11.47
C ASP A 82 -4.37 13.01 -12.79
N SER A 83 -3.61 12.74 -13.86
CA SER A 83 -3.84 13.31 -15.20
C SER A 83 -5.14 12.86 -15.87
N TYR A 84 -5.83 11.86 -15.30
CA TYR A 84 -7.13 11.36 -15.75
C TYR A 84 -8.29 11.91 -14.91
N GLY A 85 -8.03 12.80 -13.96
CA GLY A 85 -9.04 13.41 -13.11
C GLY A 85 -9.54 12.50 -11.98
N ARG A 86 -8.79 11.45 -11.64
CA ARG A 86 -9.14 10.54 -10.54
C ARG A 86 -8.44 10.98 -9.26
N GLU A 87 -9.17 10.93 -8.15
CA GLU A 87 -8.55 11.01 -6.84
C GLU A 87 -7.63 9.79 -6.64
N THR A 88 -6.35 10.07 -6.44
CA THR A 88 -5.30 9.06 -6.27
C THR A 88 -4.59 9.30 -4.97
N VAL A 89 -4.39 8.25 -4.18
CA VAL A 89 -3.64 8.31 -2.93
C VAL A 89 -2.31 7.60 -3.12
N THR A 90 -1.22 8.33 -2.92
CA THR A 90 0.11 7.73 -2.87
C THR A 90 0.24 6.85 -1.62
N PHE A 91 0.92 5.71 -1.71
CA PHE A 91 1.18 4.80 -0.59
C PHE A 91 2.67 4.41 -0.55
N VAL A 92 3.54 5.43 -0.40
CA VAL A 92 4.98 5.25 -0.51
C VAL A 92 5.58 4.87 0.83
N ARG A 93 6.40 3.82 0.85
CA ARG A 93 7.14 3.38 2.04
C ARG A 93 8.64 3.44 1.76
N THR A 94 9.40 4.08 2.64
CA THR A 94 10.86 4.13 2.56
C THR A 94 11.47 3.40 3.75
N PHE A 95 12.21 2.32 3.49
CA PHE A 95 12.87 1.48 4.49
C PHE A 95 14.36 1.79 4.54
N ARG A 96 14.92 2.03 5.72
CA ARG A 96 16.36 2.25 5.91
C ARG A 96 17.08 0.93 6.16
N LEU A 97 17.29 0.18 5.09
CA LEU A 97 17.91 -1.15 5.15
C LEU A 97 19.44 -1.09 5.21
N PRO A 98 20.10 -2.14 5.71
CA PRO A 98 21.54 -2.33 5.51
C PRO A 98 21.86 -2.35 4.01
N GLY A 99 22.82 -1.51 3.58
CA GLY A 99 23.18 -1.36 2.17
C GLY A 99 22.40 -0.28 1.40
N GLY A 100 21.62 0.55 2.10
CA GLY A 100 21.00 1.76 1.55
C GLY A 100 19.48 1.79 1.68
N PRO A 101 18.87 2.98 1.57
CA PRO A 101 17.41 3.11 1.61
C PRO A 101 16.77 2.35 0.44
N HIS A 102 15.65 1.69 0.71
CA HIS A 102 14.85 1.02 -0.28
C HIS A 102 13.42 1.56 -0.24
N ARG A 103 12.84 1.80 -1.41
CA ARG A 103 11.52 2.39 -1.53
C ARG A 103 10.53 1.36 -2.10
N PHE A 104 9.32 1.39 -1.56
CA PHE A 104 8.15 0.71 -2.10
C PHE A 104 7.18 1.80 -2.55
N ASP A 105 6.88 1.81 -3.84
CA ASP A 105 6.03 2.78 -4.50
C ASP A 105 4.70 2.15 -4.83
N ALA A 106 3.63 2.84 -4.46
CA ALA A 106 2.27 2.44 -4.76
C ALA A 106 1.39 3.68 -4.87
N THR A 107 0.36 3.58 -5.70
CA THR A 107 -0.66 4.61 -5.89
C THR A 107 -2.01 3.94 -6.05
N MET A 108 -2.98 4.38 -5.27
CA MET A 108 -4.28 3.75 -5.16
C MET A 108 -5.37 4.65 -5.71
N VAL A 109 -6.29 4.08 -6.48
CA VAL A 109 -7.51 4.74 -6.98
C VAL A 109 -8.72 3.90 -6.63
N HIS A 110 -9.88 4.53 -6.47
CA HIS A 110 -11.14 3.78 -6.39
C HIS A 110 -11.56 3.32 -7.79
N SER A 111 -11.98 2.05 -7.92
CA SER A 111 -12.54 1.50 -9.16
C SER A 111 -14.02 1.15 -8.95
N PRO A 112 -14.96 2.05 -9.32
CA PRO A 112 -16.38 1.78 -9.17
C PRO A 112 -16.86 0.58 -9.99
N GLU A 113 -16.25 0.33 -11.15
CA GLU A 113 -16.62 -0.79 -12.03
C GLU A 113 -16.31 -2.16 -11.41
N ARG A 114 -15.27 -2.22 -10.58
CA ARG A 114 -14.78 -3.46 -9.96
C ARG A 114 -15.12 -3.57 -8.48
N ASP A 115 -15.73 -2.53 -7.91
CA ASP A 115 -16.04 -2.42 -6.49
C ASP A 115 -14.79 -2.74 -5.64
N CYS A 116 -13.68 -2.07 -5.97
CA CYS A 116 -12.39 -2.28 -5.29
C CYS A 116 -11.56 -1.00 -5.25
N VAL A 117 -10.54 -1.00 -4.38
CA VAL A 117 -9.43 -0.05 -4.49
C VAL A 117 -8.38 -0.68 -5.39
N LEU A 118 -8.07 -0.06 -6.52
CA LEU A 118 -7.03 -0.52 -7.42
C LEU A 118 -5.68 0.04 -6.98
N ASP A 119 -4.74 -0.85 -6.64
CA ASP A 119 -3.39 -0.53 -6.22
C ASP A 119 -2.39 -0.72 -7.36
N TYR A 120 -1.89 0.39 -7.91
CA TYR A 120 -0.81 0.35 -8.88
C TYR A 120 0.53 0.33 -8.18
N LEU A 121 1.29 -0.72 -8.45
CA LEU A 121 2.58 -0.98 -7.85
C LEU A 121 3.73 -0.47 -8.72
N GLY A 122 4.71 0.12 -8.05
CA GLY A 122 5.94 0.62 -8.62
C GLY A 122 5.80 2.00 -9.28
N THR A 123 6.93 2.52 -9.74
CA THR A 123 7.02 3.90 -10.26
C THR A 123 6.34 4.10 -11.62
N HIS A 124 6.01 3.03 -12.35
CA HIS A 124 5.46 3.08 -13.71
C HIS A 124 4.07 2.43 -13.82
N GLN A 125 3.50 2.00 -12.69
CA GLN A 125 2.15 1.41 -12.61
C GLN A 125 1.93 0.18 -13.54
N HIS A 126 2.97 -0.63 -13.79
CA HIS A 126 2.82 -1.80 -14.65
C HIS A 126 2.05 -2.94 -14.02
N LEU A 127 1.97 -3.00 -12.69
CA LEU A 127 1.27 -4.06 -11.98
C LEU A 127 0.15 -3.40 -11.18
N ALA A 128 -1.09 -3.76 -11.51
CA ALA A 128 -2.27 -3.32 -10.79
C ALA A 128 -2.84 -4.49 -9.98
N SER A 129 -3.20 -4.25 -8.73
CA SER A 129 -3.81 -5.24 -7.85
C SER A 129 -5.15 -4.73 -7.36
N ASP A 130 -6.20 -5.53 -7.51
CA ASP A 130 -7.47 -5.27 -6.83
C ASP A 130 -7.21 -5.39 -5.31
N LEU A 131 -7.68 -4.45 -4.51
CA LEU A 131 -7.63 -4.51 -3.04
C LEU A 131 -9.05 -4.49 -2.48
N HIS A 132 -9.33 -5.49 -1.63
CA HIS A 132 -10.56 -5.59 -0.88
C HIS A 132 -10.28 -5.33 0.59
N MET A 133 -11.01 -4.39 1.16
CA MET A 133 -10.79 -3.88 2.51
C MET A 133 -11.98 -4.20 3.39
N SER A 134 -11.73 -4.61 4.63
CA SER A 134 -12.77 -4.88 5.61
C SER A 134 -12.31 -4.56 7.04
N ALA A 135 -13.25 -4.20 7.89
CA ALA A 135 -13.03 -4.03 9.32
C ALA A 135 -13.16 -5.38 10.05
N GLU A 136 -12.14 -5.71 10.82
CA GLU A 136 -12.14 -6.86 11.71
C GLU A 136 -12.95 -6.57 12.99
N PRO A 137 -13.38 -7.60 13.74
CA PRO A 137 -14.16 -7.41 14.97
C PRO A 137 -13.48 -6.55 16.05
N ASP A 138 -12.15 -6.48 16.04
CA ASP A 138 -11.33 -5.67 16.95
C ASP A 138 -11.15 -4.21 16.47
N GLY A 139 -11.81 -3.82 15.38
CA GLY A 139 -11.67 -2.50 14.77
C GLY A 139 -10.38 -2.32 13.96
N SER A 140 -9.58 -3.37 13.76
CA SER A 140 -8.45 -3.32 12.84
C SER A 140 -8.91 -3.37 11.38
N LEU A 141 -8.10 -2.81 10.49
CA LEU A 141 -8.29 -2.89 9.07
C LEU A 141 -7.58 -4.11 8.51
N LEU A 142 -8.29 -4.85 7.67
CA LEU A 142 -7.74 -5.94 6.87
C LEU A 142 -7.87 -5.60 5.39
N ILE A 143 -6.77 -5.75 4.65
CA ILE A 143 -6.72 -5.56 3.21
C ILE A 143 -6.22 -6.87 2.61
N ARG A 144 -6.94 -7.36 1.60
CA ARG A 144 -6.54 -8.53 0.81
C ARG A 144 -6.45 -8.17 -0.65
N SER A 145 -5.38 -8.62 -1.31
CA SER A 145 -5.31 -8.50 -2.76
C SER A 145 -6.24 -9.50 -3.44
N GLY A 146 -6.90 -9.07 -4.50
CA GLY A 146 -7.65 -9.88 -5.44
C GLY A 146 -6.83 -10.18 -6.69
N GLU A 147 -7.40 -9.90 -7.86
CA GLU A 147 -6.74 -10.15 -9.14
C GLU A 147 -5.59 -9.17 -9.39
N HIS A 148 -4.49 -9.68 -9.95
CA HIS A 148 -3.37 -8.87 -10.39
C HIS A 148 -3.34 -8.79 -11.92
N ARG A 149 -3.05 -7.61 -12.47
CA ARG A 149 -2.97 -7.36 -13.91
C ARG A 149 -1.66 -6.66 -14.26
N PHE A 150 -1.02 -7.14 -15.32
CA PHE A 150 0.12 -6.47 -15.93
C PHE A 150 -0.36 -5.56 -17.05
N ARG A 151 0.04 -4.29 -16.99
CA ARG A 151 -0.39 -3.23 -17.89
C ARG A 151 0.80 -2.46 -18.44
N GLU A 152 1.02 -2.59 -19.75
CA GLU A 152 2.07 -1.86 -20.45
C GLU A 152 1.64 -1.53 -21.88
N GLY A 153 1.44 -0.24 -22.17
CA GLY A 153 0.88 0.20 -23.45
C GLY A 153 -0.43 -0.55 -23.76
N PRO A 154 -0.54 -1.23 -24.93
CA PRO A 154 -1.73 -1.98 -25.32
C PRO A 154 -1.91 -3.30 -24.54
N VAL A 155 -0.91 -3.74 -23.79
CA VAL A 155 -0.98 -4.99 -23.03
C VAL A 155 -1.83 -4.76 -21.78
N ASP A 156 -2.88 -5.57 -21.61
CA ASP A 156 -3.64 -5.76 -20.37
C ASP A 156 -3.84 -7.25 -20.17
N VAL A 157 -3.05 -7.86 -19.29
CA VAL A 157 -3.13 -9.31 -19.07
C VAL A 157 -3.17 -9.61 -17.59
N ARG A 158 -4.04 -10.56 -17.21
CA ARG A 158 -4.05 -11.10 -15.86
C ARG A 158 -2.71 -11.78 -15.57
N VAL A 159 -2.15 -11.50 -14.40
CA VAL A 159 -0.98 -12.22 -13.90
C VAL A 159 -1.43 -13.63 -13.51
N PRO A 160 -0.81 -14.70 -14.06
CA PRO A 160 -1.20 -16.07 -13.74
C PRO A 160 -1.03 -16.38 -12.25
N ASP A 161 -1.98 -17.11 -11.67
CA ASP A 161 -1.97 -17.57 -10.27
C ASP A 161 -0.68 -18.32 -9.88
N LEU A 162 0.01 -18.93 -10.87
CA LEU A 162 1.31 -19.59 -10.65
C LEU A 162 2.38 -18.61 -10.17
N ILE A 163 2.34 -17.35 -10.60
CA ILE A 163 3.34 -16.32 -10.26
C ILE A 163 2.76 -15.16 -9.44
N GLY A 164 1.44 -15.07 -9.31
CA GLY A 164 0.76 -14.09 -8.46
C GLY A 164 1.09 -14.26 -6.97
N GLY A 165 1.09 -13.16 -6.22
CA GLY A 165 1.36 -13.16 -4.78
C GLY A 165 0.20 -12.54 -4.03
N ASP A 166 -0.54 -13.35 -3.30
CA ASP A 166 -1.65 -12.93 -2.46
C ASP A 166 -1.10 -12.13 -1.28
N ALA A 167 -1.41 -10.83 -1.24
CA ALA A 167 -1.04 -9.91 -0.19
C ALA A 167 -2.17 -9.78 0.84
N GLU A 168 -1.81 -9.89 2.11
CA GLU A 168 -2.66 -9.59 3.25
C GLU A 168 -1.96 -8.50 4.09
N VAL A 169 -2.66 -7.40 4.31
CA VAL A 169 -2.21 -6.30 5.17
C VAL A 169 -3.20 -6.15 6.31
N ARG A 170 -2.70 -6.19 7.54
CA ARG A 170 -3.48 -5.83 8.74
C ARG A 170 -2.88 -4.59 9.36
N GLU A 171 -3.71 -3.56 9.53
CA GLU A 171 -3.35 -2.34 10.26
C GLU A 171 -4.27 -2.18 11.48
N SER A 172 -3.68 -2.02 12.66
CA SER A 172 -4.42 -1.77 13.91
C SER A 172 -3.82 -0.59 14.67
N PHE A 173 -4.54 -0.09 15.66
CA PHE A 173 -4.04 0.93 16.57
C PHE A 173 -3.96 0.36 17.98
N ASP A 174 -2.85 0.61 18.65
CA ASP A 174 -2.58 0.19 20.02
C ASP A 174 -2.71 1.42 20.93
N ASP A 175 -3.82 1.53 21.66
CA ASP A 175 -4.11 2.65 22.55
C ASP A 175 -3.14 2.75 23.73
N ALA A 176 -2.58 1.63 24.19
CA ALA A 176 -1.64 1.63 25.30
C ALA A 176 -0.31 2.29 24.91
N THR A 177 0.11 2.14 23.65
CA THR A 177 1.36 2.72 23.15
C THR A 177 1.17 3.96 22.28
N GLY A 178 -0.07 4.28 21.88
CA GLY A 178 -0.40 5.37 20.96
C GLY A 178 0.18 5.18 19.56
N ARG A 179 0.33 3.93 19.11
CA ARG A 179 1.00 3.57 17.86
C ARG A 179 0.12 2.74 16.95
N PHE A 180 0.29 2.96 15.66
CA PHE A 180 -0.21 2.05 14.64
C PHE A 180 0.68 0.81 14.58
N ARG A 181 0.06 -0.34 14.40
CA ARG A 181 0.71 -1.62 14.09
C ARG A 181 0.37 -1.98 12.65
N ILE A 182 1.37 -2.42 11.91
CA ILE A 182 1.19 -2.90 10.54
C ILE A 182 1.82 -4.29 10.42
N ARG A 183 1.10 -5.21 9.80
CA ARG A 183 1.61 -6.51 9.39
C ARG A 183 1.25 -6.72 7.93
N VAL A 184 2.27 -6.96 7.11
CA VAL A 184 2.14 -7.30 5.70
C VAL A 184 2.68 -8.70 5.50
N ARG A 185 1.90 -9.54 4.82
CA ARG A 185 2.28 -10.88 4.42
C ARG A 185 1.90 -11.09 2.97
N VAL A 186 2.85 -11.52 2.16
CA VAL A 186 2.62 -11.90 0.77
C VAL A 186 2.99 -13.37 0.61
N ALA A 187 2.08 -14.15 0.05
CA ALA A 187 2.26 -15.57 -0.19
C ALA A 187 1.81 -15.94 -1.60
N ASN A 188 2.51 -16.88 -2.22
CA ASN A 188 2.02 -17.52 -3.44
C ASN A 188 1.19 -18.74 -3.06
N ARG A 189 0.08 -18.96 -3.76
CA ARG A 189 -0.83 -20.08 -3.52
C ARG A 189 -0.17 -21.46 -3.59
N ARG A 190 0.86 -21.63 -4.42
CA ARG A 190 1.56 -22.90 -4.64
C ARG A 190 2.87 -23.00 -3.86
N PHE A 191 3.61 -21.90 -3.78
CA PHE A 191 4.96 -21.90 -3.21
C PHE A 191 5.01 -21.41 -1.76
N GLY A 192 3.88 -20.97 -1.20
CA GLY A 192 3.80 -20.52 0.19
C GLY A 192 4.33 -19.09 0.39
N PRO A 193 4.79 -18.76 1.61
CA PRO A 193 5.17 -17.38 1.97
C PRO A 193 6.31 -16.85 1.09
N LEU A 194 6.11 -15.67 0.50
CA LEU A 194 7.10 -14.99 -0.33
C LEU A 194 7.90 -13.99 0.50
N PHE A 195 7.20 -13.08 1.17
CA PHE A 195 7.81 -12.11 2.08
C PHE A 195 6.77 -11.48 3.01
N GLY A 196 7.25 -10.77 4.01
CA GLY A 196 6.42 -9.93 4.85
C GLY A 196 7.22 -9.03 5.74
N TYR A 197 6.52 -8.12 6.39
CA TYR A 197 7.09 -7.26 7.41
C TYR A 197 6.05 -6.91 8.45
N GLU A 198 6.52 -6.67 9.67
CA GLU A 198 5.69 -6.18 10.75
C GLU A 198 6.44 -5.11 11.55
N GLY A 199 5.68 -4.16 12.09
CA GLY A 199 6.24 -3.03 12.80
C GLY A 199 5.21 -2.10 13.39
N SER A 200 5.70 -0.97 13.89
CA SER A 200 4.86 0.07 14.47
C SER A 200 5.31 1.47 14.06
N PHE A 201 4.37 2.41 14.04
CA PHE A 201 4.64 3.80 13.68
C PHE A 201 3.67 4.76 14.35
N THR A 202 4.05 6.03 14.40
CA THR A 202 3.14 7.14 14.71
C THR A 202 2.85 7.92 13.43
N ALA A 203 1.67 8.53 13.36
CA ALA A 203 1.25 9.32 12.20
C ALA A 203 1.19 10.80 12.54
N ARG A 204 1.52 11.64 11.55
CA ARG A 204 1.24 13.08 11.54
C ARG A 204 0.44 13.40 10.30
N TYR A 205 -0.53 14.30 10.43
CA TYR A 205 -1.38 14.74 9.33
C TYR A 205 -0.85 16.05 8.77
N VAL A 206 -0.86 16.18 7.45
CA VAL A 206 -0.32 17.33 6.72
C VAL A 206 -1.38 17.87 5.78
N ASP A 207 -1.44 19.19 5.63
CA ASP A 207 -2.32 19.83 4.65
C ASP A 207 -1.65 19.81 3.27
N VAL A 208 -2.20 19.00 2.35
CA VAL A 208 -1.69 18.86 0.98
C VAL A 208 -2.11 20.01 0.06
N ARG A 209 -3.12 20.80 0.43
CA ARG A 209 -3.52 22.00 -0.34
C ARG A 209 -2.47 23.09 -0.20
N THR A 210 -1.78 23.13 0.93
CA THR A 210 -0.72 24.11 1.19
C THR A 210 0.64 23.66 0.64
N HIS A 211 0.96 22.38 0.71
CA HIS A 211 2.31 21.88 0.39
C HIS A 211 2.40 21.13 -0.95
N GLY A 212 1.25 20.80 -1.56
CA GLY A 212 1.18 19.91 -2.71
C GLY A 212 1.69 18.50 -2.40
N VAL A 213 1.74 17.67 -3.44
CA VAL A 213 2.39 16.36 -3.39
C VAL A 213 3.75 16.47 -4.07
N ARG A 214 4.81 16.06 -3.37
CA ARG A 214 6.16 16.09 -3.91
C ARG A 214 6.24 15.25 -5.19
N ARG A 215 6.97 15.74 -6.19
CA ARG A 215 7.06 15.07 -7.51
C ARG A 215 7.59 13.65 -7.38
N ASP A 216 8.52 13.40 -6.47
CA ASP A 216 9.08 12.07 -6.25
C ASP A 216 8.06 11.09 -5.68
N LEU A 217 6.95 11.55 -5.10
CA LEU A 217 5.85 10.72 -4.59
C LEU A 217 4.83 10.36 -5.67
N ARG A 218 4.93 10.95 -6.87
CA ARG A 218 4.09 10.62 -8.02
C ARG A 218 4.76 9.56 -8.89
N PRO A 219 3.97 8.74 -9.61
CA PRO A 219 4.53 7.80 -10.56
C PRO A 219 5.14 8.57 -11.75
N VAL A 220 6.08 7.94 -12.43
CA VAL A 220 6.67 8.44 -13.69
C VAL A 220 5.63 8.37 -14.82
N ARG A 221 4.74 7.37 -14.76
CA ARG A 221 3.65 7.15 -15.71
C ARG A 221 2.37 6.81 -14.95
N GLU A 222 1.27 7.44 -15.34
CA GLU A 222 -0.07 7.12 -14.86
C GLU A 222 -0.79 6.20 -15.86
N GLU A 223 -1.51 5.22 -15.35
CA GLU A 223 -2.24 4.21 -16.11
C GLU A 223 -3.73 4.58 -16.14
N ALA A 224 -4.29 4.79 -17.32
CA ALA A 224 -5.65 5.29 -17.52
C ALA A 224 -6.73 4.30 -17.06
N ARG A 225 -6.44 3.00 -17.15
CA ARG A 225 -7.41 1.92 -16.91
C ARG A 225 -7.63 1.71 -15.42
N ALA A 226 -8.75 2.15 -14.84
CA ALA A 226 -9.13 1.80 -13.46
C ALA A 226 -9.82 0.42 -13.37
#